data_AF-A0A8K1DBN1-F1
#
_entry.id   AF-A0A8K1DBN1-F1
#
_cell.length_a   1.000
_cell.length_b   1.000
_cell.length_c   1.000
_cell.angle_alpha   90.00
_cell.angle_beta   90.00
_cell.angle_gamma   90.00
#
_symmetry.space_group_name_H-M   'P 1'
#
loop_
_entity.id
_entity.type
_entity.pdbx_description
1 polymer ?
#
loop_
_entity_poly.entity_id
_entity_poly.type
_entity_poly.pdbx_seq_one_letter_code
_entity_poly.pdbx_strand_id
1 'polypeptide(L)'
;MATIPLRNSVYEIVKNAGSMTDSELSKALIKAGISIPEDEFNKTLLNLEIYGLIKVTWLTKDERRVEIYEKEENEDDIEKQNRESLEKEYEAGFPGVEQEQDVQE
;
A
#
# COMPACT_ATOMS: atom_id res chain seq x y z
N MET A 1 -2.96 -30.35 6.14
CA MET A 1 -3.63 -29.05 5.93
C MET A 1 -2.57 -27.98 6.10
N ALA A 2 -2.36 -27.13 5.10
CA ALA A 2 -1.39 -26.04 5.21
C ALA A 2 -1.89 -25.04 6.26
N THR A 3 -1.12 -24.83 7.32
CA THR A 3 -1.45 -23.84 8.35
C THR A 3 -1.23 -22.47 7.72
N ILE A 4 -2.31 -21.75 7.37
CA ILE A 4 -2.17 -20.37 6.93
C ILE A 4 -1.67 -19.57 8.15
N PRO A 5 -0.54 -18.86 8.06
CA PRO A 5 -0.04 -18.05 9.17
C PRO A 5 -1.09 -17.02 9.58
N LEU A 6 -1.27 -16.80 10.89
CA LEU A 6 -2.32 -15.93 11.46
C LEU A 6 -2.44 -14.57 10.74
N ARG A 7 -1.28 -13.93 10.46
CA ARG A 7 -1.19 -12.64 9.75
C ARG A 7 -1.87 -12.67 8.38
N ASN A 8 -1.73 -13.77 7.64
CA ASN A 8 -2.30 -13.90 6.31
C ASN A 8 -3.82 -14.03 6.39
N SER A 9 -4.34 -14.82 7.34
CA SER A 9 -5.78 -14.95 7.54
C SER A 9 -6.43 -13.62 7.91
N VAL A 10 -5.79 -12.84 8.79
CA VAL A 10 -6.26 -11.50 9.17
C VAL A 10 -6.27 -10.58 7.94
N TYR A 11 -5.17 -10.53 7.19
CA TYR A 11 -5.07 -9.71 5.99
C TYR A 11 -6.14 -10.06 4.94
N GLU A 12 -6.34 -11.35 4.64
CA GLU A 12 -7.33 -11.79 3.67
C GLU A 12 -8.77 -11.44 4.09
N ILE A 13 -9.10 -11.53 5.38
CA ILE A 13 -10.43 -11.12 5.87
C ILE A 13 -10.64 -9.62 5.66
N VAL A 14 -9.67 -8.79 6.04
CA VAL A 14 -9.74 -7.33 5.84
C VAL A 14 -9.83 -7.00 4.35
N LYS A 15 -9.03 -7.66 3.51
CA LYS A 15 -9.02 -7.47 2.06
C LYS A 15 -10.36 -7.79 1.41
N ASN A 16 -10.99 -8.89 1.81
CA ASN A 16 -12.30 -9.28 1.29
C ASN A 16 -13.43 -8.37 1.78
N ALA A 17 -13.29 -7.79 2.99
CA ALA A 17 -14.25 -6.82 3.52
C ALA A 17 -14.04 -5.39 2.97
N GLY A 18 -12.82 -5.06 2.54
CA GLY A 18 -12.38 -3.71 2.17
C GLY A 18 -12.14 -2.81 3.39
N SER A 19 -13.17 -2.64 4.22
CA SER A 19 -13.08 -1.86 5.48
C SER A 19 -14.02 -2.46 6.53
N MET A 20 -13.54 -2.62 7.76
CA MET A 20 -14.35 -3.15 8.86
C MET A 20 -13.86 -2.67 10.22
N THR A 21 -14.66 -2.86 11.27
CA THR A 21 -14.23 -2.57 12.64
C THR A 21 -13.37 -3.68 13.21
N ASP A 22 -12.54 -3.36 14.19
CA ASP A 22 -11.74 -4.36 14.91
C ASP A 22 -12.61 -5.41 15.63
N SER A 23 -13.78 -4.99 16.12
CA SER A 23 -14.80 -5.88 16.69
C SER A 23 -15.41 -6.84 15.66
N GLU A 24 -15.70 -6.37 14.44
CA GLU A 24 -16.18 -7.23 13.35
C GLU A 24 -15.09 -8.20 12.88
N LEU A 25 -13.85 -7.74 12.80
CA LEU A 25 -12.70 -8.55 12.42
C LEU A 25 -12.47 -9.68 13.42
N SER A 26 -12.54 -9.39 14.72
CA SER A 26 -12.48 -10.40 15.78
C SER A 26 -13.58 -11.47 15.62
N LYS A 27 -14.83 -11.05 15.38
CA LYS A 27 -15.95 -11.98 15.12
C LYS A 27 -15.74 -12.81 13.85
N ALA A 28 -15.17 -12.23 12.80
CA ALA A 28 -14.87 -12.93 11.55
C ALA A 28 -13.78 -14.00 11.75
N LEU A 29 -12.74 -13.71 12.53
CA LEU A 29 -11.69 -14.67 12.89
C LEU A 29 -12.27 -15.85 13.69
N ILE A 30 -13.13 -15.59 14.66
CA ILE A 30 -13.80 -16.64 15.44
C ILE A 30 -14.65 -17.54 14.52
N LYS A 31 -15.40 -16.96 13.57
CA LYS A 31 -16.16 -17.71 12.57
C LYS A 31 -15.28 -18.57 11.66
N ALA A 32 -14.05 -18.11 11.38
CA ALA A 32 -13.05 -18.86 10.65
C ALA A 32 -12.34 -19.94 11.51
N GLY A 33 -12.74 -20.12 12.78
CA GLY A 33 -12.13 -21.09 13.70
C GLY A 33 -10.82 -20.61 14.33
N ILE A 34 -10.51 -19.31 14.22
CA ILE A 34 -9.29 -18.70 14.74
C ILE A 34 -9.65 -17.91 16.00
N SER A 35 -9.35 -18.49 17.16
CA SER A 35 -9.47 -17.82 18.46
C SER A 35 -8.08 -17.40 18.93
N ILE A 36 -7.86 -16.10 19.07
CA ILE A 36 -6.59 -15.55 19.55
C ILE A 36 -6.84 -14.59 20.72
N PRO A 37 -5.88 -14.47 21.67
CA PRO A 37 -5.93 -13.46 22.71
C PRO A 37 -5.91 -12.04 22.14
N GLU A 38 -6.50 -11.10 22.86
CA GLU A 38 -6.56 -9.68 22.45
C GLU A 38 -5.17 -9.06 22.26
N ASP A 39 -4.20 -9.42 23.12
CA ASP A 39 -2.81 -8.97 22.98
C ASP A 39 -2.16 -9.42 21.65
N GLU A 40 -2.42 -10.67 21.24
CA GLU A 40 -1.91 -11.22 19.99
C GLU A 40 -2.63 -10.62 18.77
N PHE A 41 -3.93 -10.36 18.90
CA PHE A 41 -4.70 -9.63 17.89
C PHE A 41 -4.15 -8.22 17.66
N ASN A 42 -3.94 -7.46 18.73
CA ASN A 42 -3.38 -6.11 18.66
C ASN A 42 -1.96 -6.10 18.09
N LYS A 43 -1.10 -7.04 18.49
CA LYS A 43 0.23 -7.21 17.89
C LYS A 43 0.17 -7.55 16.40
N THR A 44 -0.81 -8.36 15.99
CA THR A 44 -0.99 -8.72 14.58
C THR A 44 -1.40 -7.51 13.76
N LEU A 45 -2.35 -6.71 14.23
CA LEU A 45 -2.74 -5.46 13.56
C LEU A 45 -1.55 -4.48 13.46
N LEU A 46 -0.81 -4.29 14.56
CA LEU A 46 0.38 -3.43 14.57
C LEU A 46 1.43 -3.88 13.55
N ASN A 47 1.72 -5.18 13.48
CA ASN A 47 2.67 -5.71 12.51
C ASN A 47 2.23 -5.47 11.06
N LEU A 48 0.94 -5.70 10.76
CA LEU A 48 0.39 -5.48 9.42
C LEU A 48 0.39 -3.99 9.03
N GLU A 49 0.16 -3.11 10.00
CA GLU A 49 0.24 -1.66 9.82
C GLU A 49 1.68 -1.19 9.58
N ILE A 50 2.66 -1.68 10.35
CA ILE A 50 4.09 -1.40 10.12
C ILE A 50 4.55 -1.88 8.75
N TYR A 51 4.03 -3.00 8.26
CA TYR A 51 4.33 -3.49 6.92
C TYR A 51 3.61 -2.73 5.81
N GLY A 52 2.74 -1.77 6.12
CA GLY A 52 1.98 -1.00 5.14
C GLY A 52 0.97 -1.87 4.37
N LEU A 53 0.43 -2.91 5.01
CA LEU A 53 -0.59 -3.78 4.42
C LEU A 53 -2.01 -3.34 4.77
N ILE A 54 -2.17 -2.77 5.96
CA ILE A 54 -3.44 -2.25 6.46
C ILE A 54 -3.23 -0.86 7.06
N LYS A 55 -4.34 -0.13 7.22
CA LYS A 55 -4.42 1.12 7.96
C LYS A 55 -5.39 0.94 9.12
N VAL A 56 -5.02 1.40 10.31
CA VAL A 56 -5.90 1.39 11.48
C VAL A 56 -6.22 2.83 11.90
N THR A 57 -7.51 3.17 11.96
CA THR A 57 -7.97 4.53 12.30
C THR A 57 -8.95 4.49 13.46
N TRP A 58 -8.81 5.39 14.44
CA TRP A 58 -9.78 5.54 15.52
C TRP A 58 -11.08 6.17 15.00
N LEU A 59 -12.21 5.49 15.20
CA LEU A 59 -13.54 6.06 14.97
C LEU A 59 -14.06 6.74 16.23
N THR A 60 -13.84 6.10 17.38
CA THR A 60 -14.14 6.64 18.71
C THR A 60 -13.01 6.25 19.69
N LYS A 61 -13.16 6.51 21.00
CA LYS A 61 -12.17 6.09 22.00
C LYS A 61 -12.03 4.56 22.08
N ASP A 62 -13.09 3.82 21.76
CA ASP A 62 -13.18 2.38 21.98
C ASP A 62 -13.42 1.58 20.68
N GLU A 63 -13.41 2.25 19.52
CA GLU A 63 -13.73 1.64 18.23
C GLU A 63 -12.71 2.06 17.17
N ARG A 64 -12.17 1.06 16.44
CA ARG A 64 -11.18 1.26 15.39
C ARG A 64 -11.69 0.70 14.07
N ARG A 65 -11.45 1.44 12.99
CA ARG A 65 -11.59 0.99 11.61
C ARG A 65 -10.27 0.39 11.13
N VAL A 66 -10.36 -0.76 10.46
CA VAL A 66 -9.27 -1.46 9.82
C VAL A 66 -9.59 -1.61 8.34
N GLU A 67 -8.68 -1.17 7.48
CA GLU A 67 -8.85 -1.19 6.03
C GLU A 67 -7.52 -1.53 5.34
N ILE A 68 -7.57 -1.92 4.07
CA ILE A 68 -6.35 -2.16 3.29
C ILE A 68 -5.62 -0.85 3.07
N TYR A 69 -4.30 -0.90 3.19
CA TYR A 69 -3.47 0.24 2.84
C TYR A 69 -3.40 0.35 1.30
N GLU A 70 -4.07 1.36 0.75
CA GLU A 70 -3.87 1.78 -0.63
C GLU A 70 -2.71 2.79 -0.64
N LYS A 71 -1.61 2.43 -1.31
CA LYS A 71 -0.53 3.39 -1.56
C LYS A 71 -1.09 4.43 -2.51
N GLU A 72 -1.28 5.66 -2.05
CA GLU A 72 -1.50 6.77 -2.95
C GLU A 72 -0.28 6.87 -3.88
N GLU A 73 -0.47 6.65 -5.19
CA GLU A 73 0.56 6.77 -6.24
C GLU A 73 1.12 8.20 -6.40
N ASN A 74 0.85 9.12 -5.47
CA ASN A 74 1.24 10.52 -5.54
C ASN A 74 2.75 10.77 -5.40
N GLU A 75 3.56 9.75 -5.07
CA GLU A 75 5.04 9.89 -5.04
C GLU A 75 5.69 9.84 -6.44
N ASP A 76 5.08 9.16 -7.42
CA ASP A 76 5.71 8.92 -8.73
C ASP A 76 5.58 10.12 -9.69
N ASP A 77 4.55 10.96 -9.54
CA ASP A 77 4.31 12.08 -10.45
C ASP A 77 5.33 13.23 -10.30
N ILE A 78 5.73 13.55 -9.06
CA ILE A 78 6.71 14.62 -8.80
C ILE A 78 8.11 14.19 -9.27
N GLU A 79 8.51 12.94 -9.01
CA GLU A 79 9.80 12.42 -9.46
C GLU A 79 9.87 12.36 -10.99
N LYS A 80 8.76 11.98 -11.64
CA LYS A 80 8.63 11.96 -13.10
C LYS A 80 8.71 13.36 -13.71
N GLN A 81 8.00 14.34 -13.16
CA GLN A 81 8.07 15.73 -13.62
C GLN A 81 9.46 16.34 -13.47
N ASN A 82 10.15 16.05 -12.36
CA ASN A 82 11.52 16.49 -12.14
C ASN A 82 12.49 15.88 -13.15
N ARG A 83 12.33 14.58 -13.46
CA ARG A 83 13.14 13.88 -14.46
C ARG A 83 12.93 14.43 -15.87
N GLU A 84 11.68 14.61 -16.30
CA GLU A 84 11.33 15.17 -17.61
C GLU A 84 11.86 16.60 -17.78
N SER A 85 11.84 17.40 -16.71
CA SER A 85 12.39 18.77 -16.73
C SER A 85 13.92 18.75 -16.87
N LEU A 86 14.60 17.85 -16.16
CA LEU A 86 16.05 17.69 -16.20
C LEU A 86 16.56 17.23 -17.59
N GLU A 87 15.84 16.29 -18.23
CA GLU A 87 16.15 15.81 -19.58
C GLU A 87 16.02 16.93 -20.62
N LYS A 88 14.94 17.72 -20.57
CA LYS A 88 14.74 18.86 -21.47
C LYS A 88 15.81 19.93 -21.32
N GLU A 89 16.24 20.22 -20.10
CA GLU A 89 17.34 21.17 -19.85
C GLU A 89 18.69 20.65 -20.37
N TYR A 90 18.94 19.34 -20.26
CA TYR A 90 20.15 18.70 -20.79
C TYR A 90 20.18 18.73 -22.33
N GLU A 91 19.06 18.39 -22.97
CA GLU A 91 18.92 18.46 -24.44
C GLU A 91 19.03 19.90 -24.97
N ALA A 92 18.40 20.87 -24.29
CA ALA A 92 18.50 22.28 -24.65
C ALA A 92 19.90 22.87 -24.43
N GLY A 93 20.68 22.30 -23.52
CA GLY A 93 22.07 22.68 -23.23
C GLY A 93 23.10 22.22 -24.27
N PHE A 94 22.69 21.44 -25.29
CA PHE A 94 23.57 20.90 -26.33
C PHE A 94 23.26 21.50 -27.72
N PRO A 95 23.70 22.74 -28.02
CA PRO A 95 23.52 23.35 -29.33
C PRO A 95 24.55 22.75 -30.30
N GLY A 96 24.21 21.63 -30.95
CA GLY A 96 25.13 21.03 -31.92
C GLY A 96 24.75 19.68 -32.55
N VAL A 97 23.52 19.17 -32.36
CA VAL A 97 23.07 17.98 -33.10
C VAL A 97 21.98 18.42 -34.07
N GLU A 98 22.38 19.21 -35.07
CA GLU A 98 21.57 19.39 -36.26
C GLU A 98 21.38 18.01 -36.88
N GLN A 99 20.11 17.66 -37.12
CA GLN A 99 19.69 16.49 -37.88
C GLN A 99 20.56 16.40 -39.13
N GLU A 100 21.29 15.29 -39.29
CA GLU A 100 21.99 14.95 -40.52
C GLU A 100 20.96 15.05 -41.66
N GLN A 101 20.99 16.17 -42.37
CA GLN A 101 20.21 16.37 -43.58
C GLN A 101 20.74 15.39 -44.61
N ASP A 102 19.85 14.56 -45.14
CA ASP A 102 20.04 13.80 -46.37
C ASP A 102 20.76 14.67 -47.43
N VAL A 103 22.07 14.49 -47.58
CA VAL A 103 22.78 14.95 -48.77
C VAL A 103 22.65 13.83 -49.78
N GLN A 104 21.62 13.95 -50.64
CA GLN A 104 21.47 13.10 -51.81
C GLN A 104 22.67 13.30 -52.76
N GLU A 105 23.21 12.16 -53.21
CA GLU A 105 24.38 12.00 -54.08
C GLU A 105 24.22 12.60 -55.48
#